data_AF-A0A174UD90-F1
#
_entry.id   AF-A0A174UD90-F1
#
_cell.length_a   1.000
_cell.length_b   1.000
_cell.length_c   1.000
_cell.angle_alpha   90.00
_cell.angle_beta   90.00
_cell.angle_gamma   90.00
#
_symmetry.space_group_name_H-M   'P 1'
#
loop_
_entity.id
_entity.type
_entity.pdbx_description
1 polymer ?
#
loop_
_entity_poly.entity_id
_entity_poly.type
_entity_poly.pdbx_seq_one_letter_code
_entity_poly.pdbx_strand_id
1 'polypeptide(L)'
;MGFYKEGKNWKVQVYYKDWQGNQKRKQKRGFRTKGEAREWERDFLQQQSQGVDIEFGNFLEIYYKDMDVRLRENTMYTKRYIIDLKIKPYFEKKILSEITVAE
;
A
#
# COMPACT_ATOMS: atom_id res chain seq x y z
N MET A 1 6.32 -15.41 -12.76
CA MET A 1 5.73 -16.12 -11.60
C MET A 1 6.31 -17.52 -11.53
N GLY A 2 6.56 -18.09 -10.34
CA GLY A 2 7.15 -19.44 -10.23
C GLY A 2 6.83 -20.20 -8.94
N PHE A 3 6.47 -21.48 -9.08
CA PHE A 3 6.27 -22.45 -8.00
C PHE A 3 7.31 -23.56 -8.11
N TYR A 4 8.07 -23.82 -7.05
CA TYR A 4 9.13 -24.81 -7.06
C TYR A 4 9.06 -25.68 -5.81
N LYS A 5 9.43 -26.95 -5.94
CA LYS A 5 9.51 -27.90 -4.82
C LYS A 5 10.91 -27.83 -4.19
N GLU A 6 10.98 -27.64 -2.87
CA GLU A 6 12.21 -27.73 -2.07
C GLU A 6 12.07 -28.94 -1.13
N GLY A 7 12.52 -30.11 -1.60
CA GLY A 7 12.42 -31.37 -0.87
C GLY A 7 10.97 -31.82 -0.65
N LYS A 8 10.53 -31.86 0.60
CA LYS A 8 9.12 -32.15 0.97
C LYS A 8 8.21 -30.91 0.85
N ASN A 9 8.79 -29.71 0.82
CA ASN A 9 8.07 -28.44 0.90
C ASN A 9 8.03 -27.73 -0.46
N TRP A 10 7.32 -26.59 -0.51
CA TRP A 10 7.22 -25.72 -1.68
C TRP A 10 7.71 -24.30 -1.38
N LYS A 11 8.21 -23.64 -2.43
CA LYS A 11 8.48 -22.20 -2.46
C LYS A 11 7.73 -21.54 -3.62
N VAL A 12 7.47 -20.26 -3.44
CA VAL A 12 6.79 -19.39 -4.42
C VAL A 12 7.63 -18.13 -4.65
N GLN A 13 7.75 -17.72 -5.90
CA GLN A 13 8.44 -16.50 -6.32
C GLN A 13 7.49 -15.63 -7.15
N VAL A 14 7.08 -14.51 -6.55
CA VAL A 14 6.14 -13.54 -7.11
C VAL A 14 6.90 -12.33 -7.61
N TYR A 15 6.51 -11.82 -8.79
CA TYR A 15 6.93 -10.50 -9.27
C TYR A 15 5.71 -9.59 -9.18
N TYR A 16 5.89 -8.40 -8.62
CA TYR A 16 4.82 -7.43 -8.40
C TYR A 16 5.34 -6.02 -8.71
N LYS A 17 4.46 -5.09 -9.08
CA LYS A 17 4.77 -3.65 -9.00
C LYS A 17 4.51 -3.19 -7.58
N ASP A 18 5.43 -2.43 -7.00
CA ASP A 18 5.13 -1.70 -5.77
C ASP A 18 4.31 -0.42 -6.07
N TRP A 19 3.97 0.31 -5.01
CA TRP A 19 3.22 1.58 -5.07
C TRP A 19 3.98 2.72 -5.79
N GLN A 20 5.26 2.52 -6.13
CA GLN A 20 6.06 3.43 -6.96
C GLN A 20 6.18 2.93 -8.42
N GLY A 21 5.44 1.87 -8.78
CA GLY A 21 5.46 1.24 -10.09
C GLY A 21 6.66 0.32 -10.36
N ASN A 22 7.62 0.22 -9.43
CA ASN A 22 8.85 -0.56 -9.61
C ASN A 22 8.59 -2.06 -9.52
N GLN A 23 9.14 -2.84 -10.45
CA GLN A 23 9.07 -4.30 -10.38
C GLN A 23 9.96 -4.83 -9.24
N LYS A 24 9.33 -5.44 -8.23
CA LYS A 24 10.00 -6.11 -7.11
C LYS A 24 9.66 -7.60 -7.09
N ARG A 25 10.59 -8.41 -6.55
CA ARG A 25 10.47 -9.86 -6.45
C ARG A 25 10.32 -10.28 -4.98
N LYS A 26 9.19 -10.88 -4.62
CA LYS A 26 8.98 -11.51 -3.31
C LYS A 26 9.17 -13.02 -3.41
N GLN A 27 9.72 -13.63 -2.37
CA GLN A 27 9.78 -15.08 -2.22
C GLN A 27 9.30 -15.50 -0.84
N LYS A 28 8.53 -16.58 -0.77
CA LYS A 28 8.20 -17.31 0.47
C LYS A 28 8.48 -18.80 0.28
N ARG A 29 8.84 -19.49 1.36
CA ARG A 29 9.25 -20.91 1.38
C ARG A 29 8.52 -21.63 2.53
N GLY A 30 8.57 -22.96 2.53
CA GLY A 30 8.12 -23.77 3.67
C GLY A 30 6.65 -24.19 3.63
N PHE A 31 5.94 -23.93 2.53
CA PHE A 31 4.58 -24.46 2.32
C PHE A 31 4.61 -25.99 2.21
N ARG A 32 3.62 -26.68 2.76
CA ARG A 32 3.50 -28.14 2.69
C ARG A 32 2.93 -28.59 1.35
N THR A 33 2.08 -27.78 0.72
CA THR A 33 1.50 -28.05 -0.60
C THR A 33 1.69 -26.92 -1.60
N LYS A 34 1.54 -27.24 -2.90
CA LYS A 34 1.46 -26.24 -3.98
C LYS A 34 0.17 -25.38 -3.88
N GLY A 35 -0.86 -25.88 -3.19
CA GLY A 35 -2.12 -25.17 -2.95
C GLY A 35 -1.90 -23.96 -2.03
N GLU A 36 -1.40 -24.20 -0.81
CA GLU A 36 -1.06 -23.15 0.16
C GLU A 36 -0.13 -22.07 -0.44
N ALA A 37 0.84 -22.50 -1.25
CA ALA A 37 1.78 -21.60 -1.92
C ALA A 37 1.09 -20.65 -2.92
N ARG A 38 0.03 -21.12 -3.59
CA ARG A 38 -0.78 -20.34 -4.56
C ARG A 38 -1.83 -19.49 -3.86
N GLU A 39 -2.43 -19.99 -2.80
CA GLU A 39 -3.34 -19.20 -1.97
C GLU A 39 -2.59 -17.97 -1.42
N TRP A 40 -1.39 -18.17 -0.85
CA TRP A 40 -0.56 -17.05 -0.43
C TRP A 40 -0.10 -16.14 -1.58
N GLU A 41 0.11 -16.64 -2.81
CA GLU A 41 0.32 -15.77 -4.00
C GLU A 41 -0.88 -14.86 -4.20
N ARG A 42 -2.08 -15.43 -4.32
CA ARG A 42 -3.32 -14.68 -4.56
C ARG A 42 -3.51 -13.61 -3.49
N ASP A 43 -3.40 -13.99 -2.22
CA ASP A 43 -3.66 -13.09 -1.10
C ASP A 43 -2.59 -11.99 -1.00
N PHE A 44 -1.32 -12.30 -1.28
CA PHE A 44 -0.25 -11.30 -1.37
C PHE A 44 -0.44 -10.35 -2.56
N LEU A 45 -0.83 -10.86 -3.73
CA LEU A 45 -1.15 -10.03 -4.89
C LEU A 45 -2.39 -9.17 -4.64
N GLN A 46 -3.40 -9.67 -3.93
CA GLN A 46 -4.60 -8.92 -3.59
C GLN A 46 -4.31 -7.80 -2.58
N GLN A 47 -3.49 -8.05 -1.57
CA GLN A 47 -2.98 -7.02 -0.64
C GLN A 47 -2.13 -5.94 -1.35
N GLN A 48 -1.53 -6.28 -2.50
CA GLN A 48 -0.67 -5.39 -3.26
C GLN A 48 -1.40 -4.69 -4.43
N SER A 49 -2.49 -5.29 -4.93
CA SER A 49 -3.44 -4.70 -5.89
C SER A 49 -4.53 -3.89 -5.20
N GLN A 50 -4.67 -4.02 -3.87
CA GLN A 50 -5.11 -2.93 -3.00
C GLN A 50 -4.02 -1.84 -3.00
N GLY A 51 -3.83 -1.24 -4.17
CA GLY A 51 -3.49 0.18 -4.24
C GLY A 51 -4.52 0.94 -3.40
N VAL A 52 -4.11 2.09 -2.85
CA VAL A 52 -4.93 2.76 -1.84
C VAL A 52 -6.03 3.56 -2.56
N ASP A 53 -7.03 2.83 -3.07
CA ASP A 53 -8.11 3.33 -3.90
C ASP A 53 -9.20 4.01 -3.05
N ILE A 54 -8.75 4.83 -2.10
CA ILE A 54 -9.55 5.73 -1.29
C ILE A 54 -9.34 7.15 -1.80
N GLU A 55 -10.40 7.94 -1.74
CA GLU A 55 -10.30 9.39 -1.98
C GLU A 55 -9.35 10.03 -0.96
N PHE A 56 -8.58 11.03 -1.39
CA PHE A 56 -7.63 11.75 -0.54
C PHE A 56 -8.29 12.32 0.74
N GLY A 57 -9.54 12.76 0.67
CA GLY A 57 -10.32 13.22 1.82
C GLY A 57 -10.45 12.15 2.91
N ASN A 58 -10.75 10.91 2.52
CA ASN A 58 -10.86 9.77 3.44
C ASN A 58 -9.49 9.36 4.00
N PHE A 59 -8.41 9.51 3.21
CA PHE A 59 -7.04 9.32 3.70
C PHE A 59 -6.66 10.36 4.78
N LEU A 60 -7.05 11.63 4.61
CA LEU A 60 -6.72 12.69 5.57
C LEU A 60 -7.27 12.43 6.97
N GLU A 61 -8.46 11.84 7.10
CA GLU A 61 -8.99 11.45 8.42
C GLU A 61 -8.11 10.41 9.13
N ILE A 62 -7.63 9.41 8.40
CA ILE A 62 -6.76 8.36 8.92
C ILE A 62 -5.41 8.97 9.31
N TYR A 63 -4.85 9.83 8.44
CA TYR A 63 -3.63 10.59 8.69
C TYR A 63 -3.72 11.46 9.94
N TYR A 64 -4.82 12.22 10.13
CA TYR A 64 -4.99 13.07 11.31
C TYR A 64 -5.07 12.25 12.60
N LYS A 65 -5.86 11.16 12.63
CA LYS A 65 -5.98 10.26 13.80
C LYS A 65 -4.64 9.63 14.19
N ASP A 66 -3.84 9.24 13.20
CA ASP A 66 -2.51 8.63 13.37
C ASP A 66 -1.40 9.64 13.75
N MET A 67 -1.57 10.92 13.37
CA MET A 67 -0.60 11.99 13.65
C MET A 67 -0.86 12.73 14.96
N ASP A 68 -2.12 12.89 15.40
CA ASP A 68 -2.47 13.57 16.66
C ASP A 68 -1.79 12.93 17.88
N VAL A 69 -1.65 11.60 17.89
CA VAL A 69 -0.98 10.84 18.98
C VAL A 69 0.55 11.04 18.96
N ARG A 70 1.11 11.52 17.84
CA ARG A 70 2.56 11.45 17.56
C ARG A 70 3.21 12.81 17.31
N LEU A 71 2.44 13.90 17.35
CA LEU A 71 2.90 15.28 17.14
C LEU A 71 2.26 16.22 18.16
N ARG A 72 2.98 17.29 18.54
CA ARG A 72 2.43 18.32 19.44
C ARG A 72 1.33 19.12 18.75
N GLU A 73 0.35 19.57 19.53
CA GLU A 73 -0.84 20.29 19.06
C GLU A 73 -0.53 21.44 18.08
N ASN A 74 0.38 22.36 18.43
CA ASN A 74 0.78 23.46 17.52
C ASN A 74 1.34 22.98 16.16
N THR A 75 2.03 21.83 16.13
CA THR A 75 2.52 21.21 14.90
C THR A 75 1.38 20.61 14.10
N MET A 76 0.39 19.99 14.77
CA MET A 76 -0.81 19.46 14.11
C MET A 76 -1.74 20.56 13.59
N TYR A 77 -1.94 21.63 14.34
CA TYR A 77 -2.69 22.81 13.91
C TYR A 77 -2.09 23.40 12.62
N THR A 78 -0.78 23.63 12.61
CA THR A 78 -0.06 24.14 11.43
C THR A 78 -0.19 23.18 10.24
N LYS A 79 -0.11 21.86 10.46
CA LYS A 79 -0.30 20.84 9.42
C LYS A 79 -1.70 20.86 8.84
N ARG A 80 -2.75 20.82 9.67
CA ARG A 80 -4.16 20.87 9.25
C ARG A 80 -4.42 22.14 8.46
N TYR A 81 -4.03 23.30 8.98
CA TYR A 81 -4.16 24.60 8.29
C TYR A 81 -3.56 24.60 6.87
N ILE A 82 -2.35 24.07 6.70
CA ILE A 82 -1.71 23.97 5.38
C ILE A 82 -2.45 22.98 4.47
N ILE A 83 -2.78 21.79 4.98
CA ILE A 83 -3.46 20.74 4.21
C ILE A 83 -4.85 21.22 3.76
N ASP A 84 -5.67 21.69 4.68
CA ASP A 84 -7.07 22.03 4.45
C ASP A 84 -7.23 23.27 3.53
N LEU A 85 -6.27 24.21 3.54
CA LEU A 85 -6.29 25.40 2.68
C LEU A 85 -5.53 25.26 1.34
N LYS A 86 -4.52 24.39 1.25
CA LYS A 86 -3.60 24.35 0.08
C LYS A 86 -3.60 23.03 -0.67
N ILE A 87 -3.96 21.91 -0.03
CA ILE A 87 -3.87 20.57 -0.62
C ILE A 87 -5.28 20.00 -0.82
N LYS A 88 -6.08 19.96 0.24
CA LYS A 88 -7.43 19.41 0.25
C LYS A 88 -8.31 19.95 -0.91
N PRO A 89 -8.36 21.26 -1.23
CA PRO A 89 -9.24 21.77 -2.28
C PRO A 89 -8.96 21.23 -3.70
N TYR A 90 -7.76 20.72 -3.96
CA TYR A 90 -7.36 20.18 -5.27
C TYR A 90 -7.39 18.65 -5.33
N PHE A 91 -7.26 17.98 -4.17
CA PHE A 91 -7.06 16.54 -4.09
C PHE A 91 -8.20 15.78 -3.40
N GLU A 92 -9.08 16.41 -2.61
CA GLU A 92 -10.08 15.74 -1.75
C GLU A 92 -10.81 14.55 -2.42
N LYS A 93 -11.28 14.74 -3.66
CA LYS A 93 -12.04 13.74 -4.43
C LYS A 93 -11.21 12.95 -5.44
N LYS A 94 -9.88 13.11 -5.45
CA LYS A 94 -8.98 12.28 -6.25
C LYS A 94 -8.65 11.01 -5.49
N ILE A 95 -8.54 9.90 -6.21
CA ILE A 95 -8.08 8.64 -5.64
C ILE A 95 -6.58 8.77 -5.34
N LEU A 96 -6.13 8.34 -4.16
CA LEU A 96 -4.74 8.53 -3.71
C LEU A 96 -3.71 7.87 -4.67
N SER A 97 -4.08 6.77 -5.32
CA SER A 97 -3.29 6.05 -6.33
C SER A 97 -3.16 6.78 -7.68
N GLU A 98 -4.00 7.79 -7.96
CA GLU A 98 -4.00 8.57 -9.21
C GLU A 98 -3.20 9.90 -9.12
N ILE A 99 -2.64 10.22 -7.94
CA ILE A 99 -1.91 11.47 -7.74
C ILE A 99 -0.48 11.36 -8.30
N THR A 100 -0.31 11.79 -9.56
CA THR A 100 0.99 11.91 -10.21
C THR A 100 1.62 13.29 -10.01
N VAL A 101 2.91 13.40 -10.33
CA VAL A 101 3.58 14.69 -10.54
C VAL A 101 2.97 15.37 -11.79
N ALA A 102 2.92 16.70 -11.80
CA ALA A 102 2.58 17.47 -12.99
C ALA A 102 3.85 17.68 -13.84
N GLU A 103 3.73 17.50 -15.16
CA GLU A 103 4.80 17.70 -16.15
C GLU A 103 5.09 19.19 -16.40
#